data_AF-B8BLW3-F1
#
_entry.id   AF-B8BLW3-F1
#
_cell.length_a   1.000
_cell.length_b   1.000
_cell.length_c   1.000
_cell.angle_alpha   90.00
_cell.angle_beta   90.00
_cell.angle_gamma   90.00
#
_symmetry.space_group_name_H-M   'P 1'
#
loop_
_entity.id
_entity.type
_entity.pdbx_description
1 polymer ?
#
loop_
_entity_poly.entity_id
_entity_poly.type
_entity_poly.pdbx_seq_one_letter_code
_entity_poly.pdbx_strand_id
1 'polypeptide(L)'
;MDAPFLTTSLAVLAILFLLALPWSAATHDILPLKSSLFVEEYETNILQSSDGTFSCGFYNITKAYNITSAFTFSIWYSNSADKAIVWSANRGRPVHSRRSEITLRKDGNIVLTDYDGTVVWQTDGKFPNVRS
;
A
#
# COMPACT_ATOMS: atom_id res chain seq x y z
N MET A 1 45.04 25.88 16.79
CA MET A 1 43.95 24.89 16.85
C MET A 1 42.97 25.32 15.80
N ASP A 2 43.00 24.63 14.66
CA ASP A 2 42.57 25.20 13.40
C ASP A 2 41.06 25.03 13.22
N ALA A 3 40.35 26.16 13.11
CA ALA A 3 38.91 26.25 12.87
C ALA A 3 38.34 25.42 11.69
N PRO A 4 39.06 25.14 10.57
CA PRO A 4 38.48 24.38 9.44
C PRO A 4 38.14 22.91 9.71
N PHE A 5 38.76 22.26 10.71
CA PHE A 5 38.47 20.86 11.03
C PHE A 5 37.12 20.70 11.75
N LEU A 6 36.73 21.67 12.57
CA LEU A 6 35.47 21.62 13.30
C LEU A 6 34.27 21.88 12.38
N THR A 7 34.42 22.80 11.42
CA THR A 7 33.35 23.15 10.46
C THR A 7 33.05 22.01 9.49
N THR A 8 34.06 21.30 9.01
CA THR A 8 33.90 20.13 8.13
C THR A 8 33.25 18.95 8.85
N SER A 9 33.63 18.69 10.11
CA SER A 9 33.00 17.65 10.95
C SER A 9 31.51 17.91 11.20
N LEU A 10 31.15 19.14 11.55
CA LEU A 10 29.74 19.56 11.74
C LEU A 10 28.91 19.40 10.45
N ALA A 11 29.48 19.74 9.29
CA ALA A 11 28.80 19.60 8.00
C ALA A 11 28.54 18.12 7.64
N VAL A 12 29.52 17.24 7.88
CA VAL A 12 29.36 15.79 7.65
C VAL A 12 28.28 15.21 8.57
N LEU A 13 28.27 15.59 9.85
CA LEU A 13 27.26 15.14 10.81
C LEU A 13 25.85 15.61 10.40
N ALA A 14 25.72 16.85 9.90
CA ALA A 14 24.45 17.38 9.40
C ALA A 14 23.96 16.62 8.15
N ILE A 15 24.84 16.27 7.22
CA ILE A 15 24.50 15.48 6.02
C ILE A 15 24.04 14.07 6.41
N LEU A 16 24.74 13.41 7.33
CA LEU A 16 24.34 12.09 7.83
C LEU A 16 22.99 12.14 8.54
N PHE A 17 22.72 13.21 9.30
CA PHE A 17 21.43 13.44 9.96
C PHE A 17 20.30 13.66 8.95
N LEU A 18 20.55 14.40 7.86
CA LEU A 18 19.59 14.61 6.77
C LEU A 18 19.30 13.33 5.99
N LEU A 19 20.29 12.46 5.79
CA LEU A 19 20.12 11.14 5.15
C LEU A 19 19.44 10.11 6.07
N ALA A 20 19.48 10.33 7.38
CA ALA A 20 18.81 9.49 8.37
C ALA A 20 17.33 9.87 8.59
N LEU A 21 16.86 10.98 7.99
CA LEU A 21 15.43 11.30 8.02
C LEU A 21 14.68 10.21 7.25
N PRO A 22 13.72 9.51 7.88
CA PRO A 22 12.87 8.59 7.15
C PRO A 22 12.14 9.38 6.09
N TRP A 23 12.26 8.95 4.84
CA TRP A 23 11.43 9.49 3.76
C TRP A 23 9.99 9.18 4.13
N SER A 24 9.25 10.16 4.62
CA SER A 24 7.86 9.96 4.99
C SER A 24 7.10 9.71 3.68
N ALA A 25 6.68 8.47 3.44
CA ALA A 25 5.71 8.19 2.41
C ALA A 25 4.40 8.84 2.87
N ALA A 26 3.90 9.80 2.09
CA ALA A 26 2.60 10.38 2.37
C ALA A 26 1.55 9.28 2.14
N THR A 27 0.90 8.84 3.22
CA THR A 27 -0.30 8.02 3.09
C THR A 27 -1.42 8.91 2.54
N HIS A 28 -2.10 8.44 1.51
CA HIS A 28 -3.26 9.12 0.93
C HIS A 28 -4.51 8.30 1.21
N ASP A 29 -5.65 8.97 1.38
CA ASP A 29 -6.94 8.34 1.70
C ASP A 29 -7.76 7.99 0.46
N ILE A 30 -7.33 8.45 -0.72
CA ILE A 30 -8.07 8.36 -1.98
C ILE A 30 -7.27 7.58 -3.01
N LEU A 31 -7.87 6.55 -3.63
CA LEU A 31 -7.37 5.98 -4.87
C LEU A 31 -7.92 6.77 -6.07
N PRO A 32 -7.10 7.48 -6.86
CA PRO A 32 -7.59 8.22 -8.01
C PRO A 32 -8.24 7.33 -9.07
N LEU A 33 -9.16 7.89 -9.85
CA LEU A 33 -9.75 7.18 -10.98
C LEU A 33 -8.66 6.78 -12.00
N LYS A 34 -8.77 5.57 -12.56
CA LYS A 34 -7.81 4.96 -13.49
C LYS A 34 -6.42 4.72 -12.89
N SER A 35 -6.31 4.65 -11.57
CA SER A 35 -5.07 4.28 -10.89
C SER A 35 -5.13 2.87 -10.32
N SER A 36 -3.96 2.30 -10.06
CA SER A 36 -3.77 0.98 -9.48
C SER A 36 -2.90 1.07 -8.23
N LEU A 37 -3.13 0.15 -7.30
CA LEU A 37 -2.11 -0.26 -6.33
C LEU A 37 -1.52 -1.59 -6.83
N PHE A 38 -0.20 -1.74 -6.72
CA PHE A 38 0.51 -2.96 -7.11
C PHE A 38 0.98 -3.74 -5.87
N VAL A 39 0.91 -5.07 -5.93
CA VAL A 39 1.32 -5.94 -4.81
C VAL A 39 2.80 -5.79 -4.46
N GLU A 40 3.64 -5.43 -5.42
CA GLU A 40 5.07 -5.16 -5.20
C GLU A 40 5.33 -3.96 -4.29
N GLU A 41 4.38 -3.03 -4.21
CA GLU A 41 4.47 -1.80 -3.43
C GLU A 41 3.69 -1.90 -2.11
N TYR A 42 3.32 -3.11 -1.67
CA TYR A 42 2.41 -3.32 -0.53
C TYR A 42 2.87 -2.67 0.80
N GLU A 43 4.16 -2.39 0.96
CA GLU A 43 4.71 -1.74 2.17
C GLU A 43 4.55 -0.22 2.15
N THR A 44 4.53 0.39 0.96
CA THR A 44 4.59 1.85 0.80
C THR A 44 3.31 2.44 0.19
N ASN A 45 2.55 1.65 -0.56
CA ASN A 45 1.35 2.09 -1.27
C ASN A 45 0.09 1.59 -0.54
N ILE A 46 -0.17 2.22 0.61
CA ILE A 46 -1.27 1.91 1.52
C ILE A 46 -2.15 3.14 1.63
N LEU A 47 -3.47 2.94 1.47
CA LEU A 47 -4.43 3.98 1.75
C LEU A 47 -4.72 4.01 3.25
N GLN A 48 -4.83 5.20 3.83
CA GLN A 48 -5.17 5.36 5.25
C GLN A 48 -6.38 6.26 5.39
N SER A 49 -7.33 5.91 6.25
CA SER A 49 -8.47 6.78 6.54
C SER A 49 -8.00 8.10 7.15
N SER A 50 -8.76 9.16 6.92
CA SER A 50 -8.41 10.51 7.37
C SER A 50 -8.22 10.66 8.89
N ASP A 51 -8.88 9.80 9.68
CA ASP A 51 -8.74 9.71 11.13
C ASP A 51 -7.62 8.76 11.59
N GLY A 52 -6.96 8.08 10.66
CA GLY A 52 -5.91 7.10 10.94
C GLY A 52 -6.38 5.79 11.57
N THR A 53 -7.70 5.54 11.66
CA THR A 53 -8.24 4.32 12.29
C THR A 53 -8.02 3.09 11.42
N PHE A 54 -8.20 3.22 10.11
CA PHE A 54 -8.16 2.12 9.15
C PHE A 54 -7.11 2.35 8.08
N SER A 55 -6.53 1.25 7.60
CA SER A 55 -5.70 1.22 6.40
C SER A 55 -6.21 0.16 5.45
N CYS A 56 -6.00 0.36 4.15
CA CYS A 56 -6.26 -0.66 3.15
C CYS A 56 -5.17 -0.72 2.08
N GLY A 57 -5.02 -1.90 1.49
CA GLY A 57 -3.91 -2.21 0.60
C GLY A 57 -3.70 -3.71 0.44
N PHE A 58 -2.60 -4.09 -0.19
CA PHE A 58 -2.16 -5.48 -0.22
C PHE A 58 -1.62 -5.91 1.15
N TYR A 59 -2.12 -7.04 1.63
CA TYR A 59 -1.75 -7.62 2.91
C TYR A 59 -1.11 -8.98 2.70
N ASN A 60 0.13 -9.13 3.16
CA ASN A 60 0.89 -10.39 3.05
C ASN A 60 0.35 -11.42 4.05
N ILE A 61 -0.21 -12.52 3.55
CA ILE A 61 -0.78 -13.58 4.37
C ILE A 61 0.11 -14.84 4.41
N THR A 62 1.26 -14.81 3.72
CA THR A 62 2.20 -15.94 3.55
C THR A 62 2.55 -16.59 4.89
N LYS A 63 3.01 -15.79 5.85
CA LYS A 63 3.46 -16.27 7.16
C LYS A 63 2.30 -16.73 8.05
N ALA A 64 1.20 -16.00 8.05
CA ALA A 64 0.07 -16.27 8.94
C ALA A 64 -0.62 -17.61 8.64
N TYR A 65 -0.67 -18.00 7.37
CA TYR A 65 -1.35 -19.24 6.94
C TYR A 65 -0.41 -20.31 6.40
N ASN A 66 0.91 -20.08 6.45
CA ASN A 66 1.92 -20.99 5.89
C ASN A 66 1.66 -21.32 4.41
N ILE A 67 1.35 -20.30 3.61
CA ILE A 67 1.08 -20.38 2.16
C ILE A 67 2.19 -19.63 1.43
N THR A 68 2.64 -20.12 0.27
CA THR A 68 3.70 -19.46 -0.50
C THR A 68 3.18 -18.25 -1.27
N SER A 69 3.86 -17.11 -1.13
CA SER A 69 3.70 -15.90 -1.98
C SER A 69 2.26 -15.40 -2.11
N ALA A 70 1.50 -15.42 -1.02
CA ALA A 70 0.06 -15.15 -1.02
C ALA A 70 -0.27 -13.80 -0.38
N PHE A 71 -1.11 -13.03 -1.08
CA PHE A 71 -1.59 -11.71 -0.67
C PHE A 71 -3.11 -11.61 -0.78
N THR A 72 -3.69 -10.75 0.02
CA THR A 72 -5.09 -10.32 -0.12
C THR A 72 -5.15 -8.82 -0.22
N PHE A 73 -6.13 -8.26 -0.93
CA PHE A 73 -6.46 -6.85 -0.73
C PHE A 73 -7.38 -6.74 0.48
N SER A 74 -6.96 -6.01 1.52
CA SER A 74 -7.61 -6.02 2.83
C SER A 74 -7.74 -4.63 3.43
N ILE A 75 -8.64 -4.51 4.42
CA ILE A 75 -8.79 -3.37 5.32
C ILE A 75 -8.45 -3.86 6.73
N TRP A 76 -7.61 -3.12 7.46
CA TRP A 76 -7.19 -3.44 8.82
C TRP A 76 -7.15 -2.19 9.71
N TYR A 77 -7.10 -2.40 11.03
CA TYR A 77 -6.86 -1.32 11.99
C TYR A 77 -5.39 -0.86 11.93
N SER A 78 -5.14 0.42 11.66
CA SER A 78 -3.78 0.95 11.47
C SER A 78 -2.94 0.89 12.75
N ASN A 79 -3.55 1.16 13.90
CA ASN A 79 -2.88 1.24 15.21
C ASN A 79 -2.88 -0.08 15.99
N SER A 80 -3.15 -1.20 15.32
CA SER A 80 -3.09 -2.54 15.92
C SER A 80 -1.72 -3.16 15.67
N ALA A 81 -1.07 -3.68 16.73
CA ALA A 81 0.21 -4.38 16.62
C ALA A 81 0.12 -5.58 15.66
N ASP A 82 -1.03 -6.24 15.63
CA ASP A 82 -1.29 -7.40 14.77
C ASP A 82 -1.94 -7.01 13.43
N LYS A 83 -2.13 -5.71 13.16
CA LYS A 83 -2.87 -5.18 12.00
C LYS A 83 -4.16 -5.97 11.74
N ALA A 84 -5.00 -6.10 12.78
CA ALA A 84 -6.20 -6.91 12.74
C ALA A 84 -7.08 -6.58 11.52
N ILE A 85 -7.27 -7.59 10.65
CA ILE A 85 -8.04 -7.47 9.41
C ILE A 85 -9.54 -7.44 9.74
N VAL A 86 -10.23 -6.41 9.27
CA VAL A 86 -11.70 -6.29 9.40
C VAL A 86 -12.42 -6.74 8.12
N TRP A 87 -11.77 -6.62 6.97
CA TRP A 87 -12.33 -7.00 5.68
C TRP A 87 -11.24 -7.41 4.68
N SER A 88 -11.57 -8.33 3.77
CA SER A 88 -10.70 -8.70 2.64
C SER A 88 -11.52 -8.96 1.40
N ALA A 89 -11.02 -8.51 0.25
CA ALA A 89 -11.55 -8.88 -1.06
C ALA A 89 -11.32 -10.38 -1.30
N ASN A 90 -12.37 -11.08 -1.74
CA ASN A 90 -12.36 -12.51 -2.04
C ASN A 90 -11.55 -13.36 -1.04
N ARG A 91 -12.02 -13.45 0.21
CA ARG A 91 -11.36 -14.16 1.33
C ARG A 91 -10.93 -15.61 1.02
N GLY A 92 -11.49 -16.26 -0.01
CA GLY A 92 -11.16 -17.64 -0.40
C GLY A 92 -10.12 -17.77 -1.52
N ARG A 93 -9.69 -16.65 -2.14
CA ARG A 93 -8.75 -16.69 -3.27
C ARG A 93 -7.73 -15.55 -3.17
N PRO A 94 -6.63 -15.78 -2.43
CA PRO A 94 -5.47 -14.90 -2.43
C PRO A 94 -4.87 -14.74 -3.83
N VAL A 95 -4.10 -13.67 -4.03
CA VAL A 95 -3.33 -13.39 -5.25
C VAL A 95 -1.84 -13.58 -5.01
N HIS A 96 -1.10 -13.76 -6.09
CA HIS A 96 0.34 -13.94 -6.06
C HIS A 96 1.06 -12.64 -5.68
N SER A 97 2.25 -12.76 -5.08
CA SER A 97 3.11 -11.64 -4.66
C SER A 97 3.75 -10.83 -5.81
N ARG A 98 3.31 -11.03 -7.05
CA ARG A 98 3.86 -10.37 -8.25
C ARG A 98 2.77 -10.16 -9.27
N ARG A 99 2.81 -9.02 -9.97
CA ARG A 99 1.90 -8.65 -11.07
C ARG A 99 0.41 -8.65 -10.71
N SER A 100 0.10 -8.67 -9.42
CA SER A 100 -1.27 -8.53 -8.93
C SER A 100 -1.51 -7.06 -8.64
N GLU A 101 -2.68 -6.57 -9.03
CA GLU A 101 -3.05 -5.17 -8.87
C GLU A 101 -4.52 -5.02 -8.51
N ILE A 102 -4.83 -3.94 -7.79
CA ILE A 102 -6.20 -3.48 -7.63
C ILE A 102 -6.34 -2.13 -8.33
N THR A 103 -7.26 -2.05 -9.27
CA THR A 103 -7.44 -0.89 -10.14
C THR A 103 -8.82 -0.29 -9.92
N LEU A 104 -8.88 1.02 -9.69
CA LEU A 104 -10.13 1.77 -9.86
C LEU A 104 -10.28 2.15 -11.32
N ARG A 105 -11.14 1.45 -12.06
CA ARG A 105 -11.32 1.64 -13.49
C ARG A 105 -12.15 2.87 -13.81
N LYS A 106 -12.11 3.30 -15.08
CA LYS A 106 -12.83 4.49 -15.57
C LYS A 106 -14.35 4.42 -15.36
N ASP A 107 -14.90 3.22 -15.35
CA ASP A 107 -16.33 2.94 -15.12
C ASP A 107 -16.70 2.95 -13.62
N GLY A 108 -15.76 3.27 -12.72
CA GLY A 108 -15.95 3.30 -11.27
C GLY A 108 -15.84 1.94 -10.60
N ASN A 109 -15.63 0.85 -11.36
CA ASN A 109 -15.46 -0.46 -10.75
C ASN A 109 -14.04 -0.62 -10.19
N ILE A 110 -13.97 -1.22 -9.01
CA ILE A 110 -12.71 -1.67 -8.43
C ILE A 110 -12.51 -3.13 -8.84
N VAL A 111 -11.37 -3.42 -9.44
CA VAL A 111 -11.05 -4.76 -9.97
C VAL A 111 -9.71 -5.22 -9.42
N LEU A 112 -9.69 -6.41 -8.85
CA LEU A 112 -8.49 -7.11 -8.38
C LEU A 112 -8.12 -8.21 -9.38
N THR A 113 -6.91 -8.14 -9.92
CA THR A 113 -6.34 -9.12 -10.85
C THR A 113 -5.13 -9.84 -10.23
N ASP A 114 -4.94 -11.09 -10.62
CA ASP A 114 -3.77 -11.90 -10.25
C ASP A 114 -2.65 -11.80 -11.30
N TYR A 115 -1.51 -12.45 -11.05
CA TYR A 115 -0.29 -12.39 -11.87
C TYR A 115 -0.46 -12.74 -13.36
N ASP A 116 -1.50 -13.48 -13.69
CA ASP A 116 -1.85 -13.95 -15.04
C ASP A 116 -2.93 -13.08 -15.71
N GLY A 117 -3.38 -12.01 -15.03
CA GLY A 117 -4.45 -11.13 -15.49
C GLY A 117 -5.86 -11.63 -15.15
N THR A 118 -6.00 -12.78 -14.49
CA THR A 118 -7.31 -13.28 -14.06
C THR A 118 -7.94 -12.32 -13.06
N VAL A 119 -9.18 -11.88 -13.33
CA VAL A 119 -9.98 -11.14 -12.36
C VAL A 119 -10.36 -12.08 -11.22
N VAL A 120 -9.88 -11.80 -10.01
CA VAL A 120 -10.20 -12.60 -8.82
C VAL A 120 -11.34 -12.00 -8.02
N TRP A 121 -11.53 -10.69 -8.11
CA TRP A 121 -12.62 -9.99 -7.44
C TRP A 121 -12.90 -8.68 -8.17
N GLN A 122 -14.16 -8.27 -8.18
CA GLN A 122 -14.54 -6.94 -8.63
C GLN A 122 -15.83 -6.49 -7.93
N THR A 123 -16.03 -5.18 -7.87
CA THR A 123 -17.34 -4.61 -7.55
C THR A 123 -18.28 -4.78 -8.75
N ASP A 124 -19.59 -4.91 -8.48
CA ASP A 124 -20.64 -4.84 -9.51
C ASP A 124 -21.36 -3.49 -9.39
N GLY A 125 -20.60 -2.42 -9.61
CA GLY A 125 -21.10 -1.06 -9.54
C GLY A 125 -21.59 -0.59 -10.90
N LYS A 126 -22.87 -0.24 -11.00
CA LYS A 126 -23.39 0.48 -12.17
C LYS A 126 -23.20 1.98 -11.94
N PHE A 127 -22.05 2.52 -12.31
CA PHE A 127 -21.74 3.95 -12.18
C PHE A 127 -21.75 4.68 -13.54
N PRO A 128 -22.94 4.97 -14.11
CA PRO A 128 -23.03 5.57 -15.46
C PRO A 128 -22.45 6.99 -15.56
N ASN A 129 -22.10 7.65 -14.45
CA ASN A 129 -21.74 9.08 -14.41
C ASN A 129 -20.45 9.37 -13.62
N VAL A 130 -19.44 8.51 -13.64
CA VAL A 130 -18.14 8.83 -13.00
C VAL A 130 -17.43 9.90 -13.84
N ARG A 131 -17.35 11.13 -13.32
CA ARG A 131 -16.61 12.25 -13.93
C ARG A 131 -15.26 12.38 -13.26
N SER A 132 -14.23 12.59 -14.08
CA SER A 132 -12.82 12.78 -13.70
C SER A 132 -12.58 14.09 -12.97
#